data_AF-A0A3S5CIA4-F1
#
_entry.id   AF-A0A3S5CIA4-F1
#
_cell.length_a   1.000
_cell.length_b   1.000
_cell.length_c   1.000
_cell.angle_alpha   90.00
_cell.angle_beta   90.00
_cell.angle_gamma   90.00
#
_symmetry.space_group_name_H-M   'P 1'
#
loop_
_entity.id
_entity.type
_entity.pdbx_description
1 polymer ?
#
loop_
_entity_poly.entity_id
_entity_poly.type
_entity_poly.pdbx_seq_one_letter_code
_entity_poly.pdbx_strand_id
1 'polypeptide(L)' 'MELNGHKRRLAWEASTRSIHDCVESTISTSDCLIFDSNTAQRFSENGNLSINVTISFITTGK' A
#
# COMPACT_ATOMS: atom_id res chain seq x y z
N MET A 1 3.26 2.49 -1.59
CA MET A 1 3.43 1.52 -0.50
C MET A 1 4.02 0.24 -1.07
N GLU A 2 4.94 -0.40 -0.36
CA GLU A 2 5.64 -1.59 -0.86
C GLU A 2 5.87 -2.62 0.25
N LEU A 3 5.61 -3.90 -0.06
CA LEU A 3 6.03 -5.06 0.74
C LEU A 3 7.22 -5.73 0.04
N ASN A 4 8.28 -5.99 0.81
CA ASN A 4 9.48 -6.66 0.31
C ASN A 4 9.65 -8.00 1.02
N GLY A 5 9.92 -9.04 0.23
CA GLY A 5 10.25 -10.37 0.72
C GLY A 5 11.37 -10.96 -0.10
N HIS A 6 11.85 -12.15 0.27
CA HIS A 6 12.93 -12.81 -0.45
C HIS A 6 12.56 -12.99 -1.94
N LYS A 7 13.21 -12.22 -2.84
CA LYS A 7 12.96 -12.18 -4.29
C LYS A 7 11.50 -11.88 -4.66
N ARG A 8 10.75 -11.21 -3.77
CA ARG A 8 9.34 -10.85 -3.98
C ARG A 8 9.13 -9.39 -3.65
N ARG A 9 8.29 -8.73 -4.43
CA ARG A 9 7.92 -7.34 -4.23
C ARG A 9 6.47 -7.14 -4.58
N LEU A 10 5.71 -6.52 -3.70
CA LEU A 10 4.35 -6.05 -3.97
C LEU A 10 4.34 -4.53 -3.80
N ALA A 11 4.01 -3.79 -4.85
CA ALA A 11 3.97 -2.34 -4.83
C ALA A 11 2.58 -1.83 -5.20
N TRP A 12 2.13 -0.79 -4.50
CA TRP A 12 0.91 -0.05 -4.78
C TRP A 12 1.19 1.44 -4.75
N GLU A 13 0.83 2.13 -5.82
CA GLU A 13 1.04 3.57 -6.02
C GLU A 13 -0.30 4.25 -6.30
N ALA A 14 -0.58 5.34 -5.62
CA ALA A 14 -1.77 6.16 -5.82
C ALA A 14 -1.51 7.60 -5.35
N SER A 15 -2.39 8.51 -5.75
CA SER A 15 -2.41 9.86 -5.19
C SER A 15 -2.82 9.83 -3.72
N THR A 16 -2.22 10.69 -2.90
CA THR A 16 -2.61 10.85 -1.50
C THR A 16 -4.05 11.35 -1.40
N ARG A 17 -4.85 10.70 -0.54
CA ARG A 17 -6.24 11.07 -0.27
C ARG A 17 -6.33 12.13 0.83
N SER A 18 -7.36 12.95 0.80
CA SER A 18 -7.63 13.91 1.88
C SER A 18 -8.08 13.18 3.13
N ILE A 19 -7.76 13.71 4.32
CA ILE A 19 -8.31 13.18 5.59
C ILE A 19 -9.83 13.35 5.69
N HIS A 20 -10.40 14.23 4.86
CA HIS A 20 -11.84 14.42 4.76
C HIS A 20 -12.52 13.36 3.89
N ASP A 21 -11.74 12.62 3.07
CA ASP A 21 -12.25 11.50 2.30
C ASP A 21 -12.41 10.32 3.26
N CYS A 22 -13.64 9.83 3.45
CA CYS A 22 -13.91 8.74 4.39
C CYS A 22 -13.14 7.47 3.97
N VAL A 23 -12.34 6.91 4.88
CA VAL A 23 -11.54 5.68 4.65
C VAL A 23 -12.41 4.50 4.23
N GLU A 24 -13.64 4.42 4.72
CA GLU A 24 -14.58 3.36 4.35
C GLU A 24 -14.89 3.38 2.84
N SER A 25 -14.98 4.58 2.24
CA SER A 25 -15.27 4.73 0.82
C SER A 25 -14.15 4.14 -0.06
N THR A 26 -12.88 4.37 0.29
CA THR A 26 -11.74 3.85 -0.50
C THR A 26 -11.58 2.35 -0.35
N ILE A 27 -11.86 1.80 0.83
CA ILE A 27 -11.89 0.34 1.05
C ILE A 27 -12.99 -0.30 0.21
N SER A 28 -14.20 0.28 0.20
CA SER A 28 -15.35 -0.27 -0.55
C SER A 28 -15.10 -0.35 -2.05
N THR A 29 -14.31 0.58 -2.61
CA THR A 29 -13.96 0.61 -4.03
C THR A 29 -12.65 -0.13 -4.34
N SER A 30 -12.04 -0.78 -3.35
CA SER A 30 -10.70 -1.40 -3.48
C SER A 30 -9.62 -0.44 -3.97
N ASP A 31 -9.75 0.85 -3.66
CA ASP A 31 -8.75 1.87 -3.97
C ASP A 31 -7.73 2.00 -2.81
N CYS A 32 -7.12 0.89 -2.46
CA CYS A 32 -6.08 0.79 -1.45
C CYS A 32 -5.23 -0.48 -1.66
N LEU A 33 -4.10 -0.58 -0.97
CA LEU A 33 -3.32 -1.82 -0.93
C LEU A 33 -4.08 -2.89 -0.13
N ILE A 34 -4.61 -3.89 -0.81
CA ILE A 34 -5.34 -5.03 -0.23
C ILE A 34 -4.54 -6.32 -0.43
N PHE A 35 -4.40 -7.12 0.62
CA PHE A 35 -3.78 -8.45 0.56
C PHE A 35 -4.37 -9.38 1.63
N ASP A 36 -4.38 -10.68 1.36
CA ASP A 36 -4.85 -11.71 2.29
C ASP A 36 -3.75 -12.15 3.28
N SER A 37 -4.14 -12.94 4.30
CA SER A 37 -3.19 -13.45 5.30
C SER A 37 -2.09 -14.32 4.69
N ASN A 38 -2.39 -15.08 3.64
CA ASN A 38 -1.39 -15.89 2.94
C ASN A 38 -0.33 -15.01 2.27
N THR A 39 -0.74 -13.88 1.71
CA THR A 39 0.17 -12.88 1.13
C THR A 39 0.97 -12.20 2.22
N ALA A 40 0.34 -11.77 3.31
CA ALA A 40 1.05 -11.18 4.46
C ALA A 40 2.16 -12.10 4.97
N GLN A 41 1.89 -13.40 5.13
CA GLN A 41 2.86 -14.38 5.60
C GLN A 41 4.06 -14.55 4.65
N ARG A 42 3.84 -14.39 3.34
CA ARG A 42 4.93 -14.44 2.33
C ARG A 42 5.90 -13.26 2.42
N PHE A 43 5.48 -12.15 3.04
CA PHE A 43 6.25 -10.91 3.18
C PHE A 43 6.65 -10.61 4.63
N SER A 44 6.12 -11.34 5.61
CA SER A 44 6.47 -11.14 7.02
C SER A 44 7.79 -11.81 7.40
N GLU A 45 8.54 -11.17 8.29
CA GLU A 45 9.73 -11.73 8.93
C GLU A 45 9.49 -11.80 10.44
N ASN A 46 9.65 -12.98 11.03
CA ASN A 46 9.39 -13.23 12.47
C ASN A 46 7.99 -12.76 12.94
N GLY A 47 6.98 -12.90 12.08
CA GLY A 47 5.60 -12.47 12.36
C GLY A 47 5.35 -10.97 12.18
N ASN A 48 6.37 -10.18 11.83
CA ASN A 48 6.23 -8.75 11.57
C ASN A 48 6.11 -8.48 10.08
N LEU A 49 5.16 -7.63 9.69
CA LEU A 49 5.00 -7.18 8.30
C LEU A 49 5.49 -5.74 8.18
N SER A 50 6.61 -5.55 7.48
CA SER A 50 7.16 -4.22 7.18
C SER A 50 6.53 -3.66 5.90
N ILE A 51 6.08 -2.41 5.97
CA ILE A 51 5.51 -1.68 4.83
C ILE A 51 6.38 -0.46 4.56
N ASN A 52 6.99 -0.41 3.38
CA ASN A 52 7.71 0.76 2.91
C ASN A 52 6.72 1.79 2.37
N VAL A 53 6.86 3.04 2.80
CA VAL A 53 6.04 4.16 2.35
C VAL A 53 6.93 5.22 1.76
N THR A 54 6.60 5.64 0.53
CA THR A 54 7.26 6.74 -0.17
C THR A 54 6.20 7.74 -0.55
N ILE A 55 6.41 9.01 -0.20
CA ILE A 55 5.57 10.13 -0.59
C ILE A 55 6.42 11.01 -1.51
N SER A 56 5.92 11.28 -2.70
CA SER A 56 6.55 12.17 -3.68
C SER A 56 5.56 13.21 -4.16
N PHE A 57 6.06 14.41 -4.46
CA PHE A 57 5.27 15.42 -5.14
C PHE A 57 5.18 15.04 -6.63
N ILE A 58 3.95 14.87 -7.13
CA ILE A 58 3.70 14.74 -8.56
C ILE A 58 3.29 16.11 -9.08
N THR A 59 4.19 16.76 -9.82
CA THR A 59 3.83 17.96 -10.59
C THR A 59 3.18 17.50 -11.88
N THR A 60 1.86 17.54 -11.98
CA THR A 60 1.19 17.45 -13.27
C THR A 60 1.55 18.70 -14.08
N GLY A 61 2.32 18.53 -15.14
CA GLY A 61 2.64 19.61 -16.07
C GLY A 61 1.37 20.23 -16.62
N LYS A 62 1.30 21.57 -16.60
CA LYS A 62 0.33 22.34 -17.38
C LYS A 62 0.64 22.23 -18.87
#